data_AF-A0A3M8HHQ1-F1
#
_entry.id   AF-A0A3M8HHQ1-F1
#
_cell.length_a   1.000
_cell.length_b   1.000
_cell.length_c   1.000
_cell.angle_alpha   90.00
_cell.angle_beta   90.00
_cell.angle_gamma   90.00
#
_symmetry.space_group_name_H-M   'P 1'
#
loop_
_entity.id
_entity.type
_entity.pdbx_description
1 polymer ?
#
loop_
_entity_poly.entity_id
_entity_poly.type
_entity_poly.pdbx_seq_one_letter_code
_entity_poly.pdbx_strand_id
1 'polypeptide(L)'
;MKANGRTYSVTKTDMKHFLERHSMNHWNGSWAPGKTSQTFFYQGMTIQRLDTNILNGLKQNASKLPSSGFKQFNYTYNNITYVIGVNGTTKRVTQIYPKKTYVNPY
;
A
#
# COMPACT_ATOMS: atom_id res chain seq x y z
N MET A 1 8.40 6.43 -8.99
CA MET A 1 8.07 7.39 -7.90
C MET A 1 9.38 7.86 -7.26
N LYS A 2 9.53 9.14 -6.91
CA LYS A 2 10.76 9.64 -6.24
C LYS A 2 10.45 10.09 -4.80
N ALA A 3 11.26 9.64 -3.85
CA ALA A 3 11.20 10.05 -2.45
C ALA A 3 12.60 9.97 -1.83
N ASN A 4 12.97 10.97 -1.01
CA ASN A 4 14.28 11.05 -0.35
C ASN A 4 15.48 10.83 -1.31
N GLY A 5 15.47 11.47 -2.48
CA GLY A 5 16.52 11.32 -3.49
C GLY A 5 16.60 9.93 -4.17
N ARG A 6 15.72 9.00 -3.83
CA ARG A 6 15.70 7.63 -4.36
C ARG A 6 14.48 7.40 -5.25
N THR A 7 14.63 6.52 -6.24
CA THR A 7 13.54 6.08 -7.10
C THR A 7 12.97 4.77 -6.59
N TYR A 8 11.66 4.74 -6.39
CA TYR A 8 10.88 3.58 -6.00
C TYR A 8 9.91 3.17 -7.11
N SER A 9 9.63 1.89 -7.19
CA SER A 9 8.73 1.30 -8.18
C SER A 9 7.68 0.39 -7.55
N VAL A 10 6.58 0.22 -8.27
CA VAL A 10 5.55 -0.81 -8.05
C VAL A 10 5.51 -1.60 -9.34
N THR A 11 5.75 -2.91 -9.28
CA THR A 11 5.66 -3.77 -10.47
C THR A 11 4.22 -4.14 -10.75
N LYS A 12 3.94 -4.68 -11.95
CA LYS A 12 2.61 -5.24 -12.28
C LYS A 12 2.18 -6.33 -11.29
N THR A 13 3.13 -7.16 -10.84
CA THR A 13 2.87 -8.20 -9.83
C THR A 13 2.52 -7.62 -8.47
N ASP A 14 3.22 -6.55 -8.05
CA ASP A 14 2.89 -5.84 -6.80
C ASP A 14 1.49 -5.23 -6.87
N MET A 15 1.17 -4.54 -7.98
CA MET A 15 -0.15 -3.95 -8.19
C MET A 15 -1.27 -5.00 -8.21
N LYS A 16 -1.05 -6.11 -8.94
CA LYS A 16 -1.98 -7.25 -8.95
C LYS A 16 -2.21 -7.77 -7.53
N HIS A 17 -1.15 -7.94 -6.75
CA HIS A 17 -1.25 -8.35 -5.35
C HIS A 17 -2.08 -7.36 -4.50
N PHE A 18 -1.89 -6.05 -4.68
CA PHE A 18 -2.66 -5.04 -3.93
C PHE A 18 -4.15 -5.13 -4.25
N LEU A 19 -4.50 -5.27 -5.53
CA LEU A 19 -5.88 -5.32 -5.98
C LEU A 19 -6.56 -6.63 -5.57
N GLU A 20 -5.95 -7.79 -5.85
CA GLU A 20 -6.54 -9.09 -5.54
C GLU A 20 -6.73 -9.32 -4.04
N ARG A 21 -5.94 -8.65 -3.19
CA ARG A 21 -6.06 -8.75 -1.72
C ARG A 21 -6.94 -7.68 -1.11
N HIS A 22 -6.88 -6.44 -1.59
CA HIS A 22 -7.42 -5.29 -0.86
C HIS A 22 -8.42 -4.46 -1.68
N SER A 23 -8.62 -4.71 -2.97
CA SER A 23 -9.71 -4.05 -3.71
C SER A 23 -10.97 -4.90 -3.63
N MET A 24 -12.05 -4.38 -3.04
CA MET A 24 -13.33 -5.10 -2.96
C MET A 24 -13.85 -5.55 -4.33
N ASN A 25 -13.68 -4.73 -5.37
CA ASN A 25 -14.10 -5.05 -6.75
C ASN A 25 -13.24 -6.12 -7.45
N HIS A 26 -12.06 -6.45 -6.91
CA HIS A 26 -11.10 -7.38 -7.53
C HIS A 26 -10.72 -8.52 -6.59
N TRP A 27 -11.34 -8.60 -5.41
CA TRP A 27 -11.01 -9.60 -4.41
C TRP A 27 -11.44 -10.98 -4.92
N ASN A 28 -10.51 -11.92 -4.92
CA ASN A 28 -10.70 -13.26 -5.45
C ASN A 28 -11.14 -14.28 -4.37
N GLY A 29 -11.60 -13.81 -3.20
CA GLY A 29 -11.97 -14.68 -2.07
C GLY A 29 -10.79 -15.26 -1.28
N SER A 30 -9.53 -14.96 -1.67
CA SER A 30 -8.36 -15.53 -1.00
C SER A 30 -8.03 -14.81 0.30
N TRP A 31 -7.97 -15.57 1.38
CA TRP A 31 -7.40 -15.14 2.66
C TRP A 31 -5.88 -15.31 2.65
N ALA A 32 -5.15 -14.46 3.35
CA ALA A 32 -3.74 -14.74 3.60
C ALA A 32 -3.65 -15.95 4.56
N PRO A 33 -2.68 -16.87 4.39
CA PRO A 33 -2.56 -18.04 5.26
C PRO A 33 -2.57 -17.64 6.75
N GLY A 34 -3.45 -18.25 7.54
CA GLY A 34 -3.59 -17.98 8.97
C GLY A 34 -4.30 -16.66 9.32
N LYS A 35 -4.91 -15.95 8.37
CA LYS A 35 -5.68 -14.72 8.62
C LYS A 35 -7.18 -15.01 8.58
N THR A 36 -7.89 -14.52 9.60
CA THR A 36 -9.37 -14.57 9.73
C THR A 36 -10.04 -13.28 9.28
N SER A 37 -9.27 -12.24 8.98
CA SER A 37 -9.77 -10.92 8.56
C SER A 37 -8.91 -10.32 7.45
N GLN A 38 -9.56 -9.57 6.57
CA GLN A 38 -9.00 -8.89 5.42
C GLN A 38 -9.48 -7.45 5.46
N THR A 39 -8.60 -6.52 5.15
CA THR A 39 -8.96 -5.10 5.07
C THR A 39 -9.05 -4.68 3.62
N PHE A 40 -10.10 -3.94 3.30
CA PHE A 40 -10.34 -3.49 1.93
C PHE A 40 -10.12 -1.99 1.81
N PHE A 41 -9.53 -1.58 0.70
CA PHE A 41 -9.59 -0.21 0.22
C PHE A 41 -11.05 0.22 0.12
N TYR A 42 -11.29 1.53 0.30
CA TYR A 42 -12.61 2.09 0.06
C TYR A 42 -13.02 1.83 -1.40
N GLN A 43 -14.33 1.68 -1.64
CA GLN A 43 -14.88 1.20 -2.92
C GLN A 43 -14.46 2.03 -4.14
N GLY A 44 -14.24 3.34 -3.96
CA GLY A 44 -13.79 4.25 -5.02
C GLY A 44 -12.27 4.28 -5.27
N MET A 45 -11.50 3.36 -4.70
CA MET A 45 -10.04 3.34 -4.88
C MET A 45 -9.67 2.97 -6.33
N THR A 46 -9.16 3.95 -7.08
CA THR A 46 -8.59 3.73 -8.42
C THR A 46 -7.09 3.43 -8.35
N ILE A 47 -6.54 2.83 -9.41
CA ILE A 47 -5.08 2.58 -9.54
C ILE A 47 -4.30 3.89 -9.40
N GLN A 48 -4.74 4.96 -10.08
CA GLN A 48 -4.09 6.26 -10.01
C GLN A 48 -4.09 6.84 -8.58
N ARG A 49 -5.20 6.68 -7.84
CA ARG A 49 -5.27 7.13 -6.44
C ARG A 49 -4.40 6.28 -5.53
N LEU A 50 -4.29 4.97 -5.80
CA LEU A 50 -3.39 4.08 -5.10
C LEU A 50 -1.92 4.49 -5.30
N ASP A 51 -1.50 4.74 -6.54
CA ASP A 51 -0.14 5.24 -6.85
C ASP A 51 0.14 6.58 -6.18
N THR A 52 -0.83 7.48 -6.19
CA THR A 52 -0.74 8.78 -5.50
C THR A 52 -0.56 8.59 -3.99
N ASN A 53 -1.34 7.70 -3.38
CA ASN A 53 -1.23 7.38 -1.96
C ASN A 53 0.12 6.76 -1.61
N ILE A 54 0.66 5.87 -2.46
CA ILE A 54 2.00 5.30 -2.28
C ILE A 54 3.06 6.40 -2.33
N LEU A 55 3.01 7.26 -3.36
CA LEU A 55 3.97 8.37 -3.50
C LEU A 55 3.94 9.30 -2.29
N ASN A 56 2.74 9.69 -1.84
CA ASN A 56 2.57 10.57 -0.69
C ASN A 56 3.04 9.90 0.60
N GLY A 57 2.73 8.61 0.79
CA GLY A 57 3.21 7.85 1.93
C GLY A 57 4.73 7.71 1.97
N LEU A 58 5.38 7.49 0.82
CA LEU A 58 6.84 7.48 0.69
C LEU A 58 7.44 8.86 1.04
N LYS A 59 6.85 9.95 0.56
CA LYS A 59 7.31 11.32 0.85
C LYS A 59 7.16 11.66 2.33
N GLN A 60 6.00 11.37 2.92
CA GLN A 60 5.73 11.65 4.34
C GLN A 60 6.65 10.83 5.27
N ASN A 61 7.07 9.64 4.84
CA ASN A 61 7.95 8.77 5.61
C ASN A 61 9.39 8.74 5.06
N ALA A 62 9.81 9.77 4.32
CA ALA A 62 11.10 9.83 3.63
C ALA A 62 12.32 9.46 4.52
N SER A 63 12.33 9.94 5.76
CA SER A 63 13.39 9.66 6.75
C SER A 63 13.38 8.23 7.29
N LYS A 64 12.26 7.51 7.16
CA LYS A 64 12.08 6.15 7.66
C LYS A 64 12.32 5.08 6.59
N LEU A 65 12.51 5.48 5.33
CA LEU A 65 12.64 4.57 4.19
C LEU A 65 13.92 3.72 4.32
N PRO A 66 13.80 2.38 4.24
CA PRO A 66 14.94 1.49 4.42
C PRO A 66 15.97 1.66 3.29
N SER A 67 17.25 1.61 3.65
CA SER A 67 18.35 1.45 2.69
C SER A 67 18.44 0.01 2.19
N SER A 68 18.17 -0.97 3.05
CA SER A 68 18.13 -2.42 2.79
C SER A 68 17.02 -3.10 3.59
N GLY A 69 16.66 -4.32 3.21
CA GLY A 69 15.64 -5.12 3.92
C GLY A 69 14.21 -4.61 3.73
N PHE A 70 13.25 -5.24 4.41
CA PHE A 70 11.83 -4.88 4.33
C PHE A 70 11.40 -4.06 5.55
N LYS A 71 10.66 -2.98 5.32
CA LYS A 71 10.09 -2.16 6.40
C LYS A 71 8.71 -1.66 6.05
N GLN A 72 7.83 -1.65 7.05
CA GLN A 72 6.51 -1.05 6.97
C GLN A 72 6.44 0.28 7.72
N PHE A 73 5.55 1.16 7.27
CA PHE A 73 5.21 2.39 7.96
C PHE A 73 3.76 2.79 7.67
N ASN A 74 3.22 3.66 8.51
CA ASN A 74 1.86 4.17 8.37
C ASN A 74 1.86 5.45 7.53
N TYR A 75 0.84 5.57 6.69
CA TYR A 75 0.45 6.78 5.96
C TYR A 75 -1.02 7.03 6.23
N THR A 76 -1.39 8.22 6.71
CA THR A 76 -2.80 8.57 6.94
C THR A 76 -3.21 9.68 6.02
N TYR A 77 -4.31 9.47 5.30
CA TYR A 77 -4.90 10.45 4.40
C TYR A 77 -6.42 10.38 4.51
N ASN A 78 -7.06 11.52 4.76
CA ASN A 78 -8.51 11.64 4.94
C ASN A 78 -9.07 10.57 5.88
N ASN A 79 -8.53 10.49 7.10
CA ASN A 79 -8.91 9.53 8.15
C ASN A 79 -8.73 8.04 7.79
N ILE A 80 -8.14 7.72 6.65
CA ILE A 80 -7.77 6.36 6.27
C ILE A 80 -6.28 6.17 6.54
N THR A 81 -5.95 5.32 7.52
CA THR A 81 -4.57 4.88 7.73
C THR A 81 -4.26 3.66 6.87
N TYR A 82 -3.25 3.80 6.02
CA TYR A 82 -2.64 2.75 5.21
C TYR A 82 -1.32 2.30 5.84
N VAL A 83 -1.03 1.01 5.72
CA VAL A 83 0.29 0.42 5.91
C VAL A 83 0.94 0.30 4.54
N ILE A 84 2.16 0.80 4.40
CA ILE A 84 2.96 0.70 3.19
C ILE A 84 4.24 -0.06 3.52
N GLY A 85 4.50 -1.13 2.77
CA GLY A 85 5.69 -1.96 2.90
C GLY A 85 6.66 -1.72 1.75
N VAL A 86 7.92 -1.44 2.11
CA VAL A 86 9.00 -1.12 1.17
C VAL A 86 10.16 -2.08 1.36
N ASN A 87 10.64 -2.63 0.26
CA ASN A 87 11.92 -3.33 0.21
C ASN A 87 13.02 -2.33 -0.18
N GLY A 88 13.91 -2.05 0.77
CA GLY A 88 15.03 -1.13 0.60
C GLY A 88 16.08 -1.64 -0.39
N THR A 89 16.27 -2.95 -0.53
CA THR A 89 17.26 -3.52 -1.45
C THR A 89 16.81 -3.36 -2.90
N THR A 90 15.56 -3.71 -3.21
CA THR A 90 15.02 -3.62 -4.58
C THR A 90 14.38 -2.28 -4.90
N LYS A 91 14.26 -1.39 -3.90
CA LYS A 91 13.51 -0.12 -3.97
C LYS A 91 12.06 -0.30 -4.44
N ARG A 92 11.46 -1.46 -4.15
CA ARG A 92 10.07 -1.75 -4.50
C ARG A 92 9.13 -1.49 -3.34
N VAL A 93 7.98 -0.93 -3.63
CA VAL A 93 6.82 -0.97 -2.73
C VAL A 93 6.12 -2.29 -3.01
N THR A 94 6.15 -3.18 -2.04
CA THR A 94 5.66 -4.57 -2.19
C THR A 94 4.39 -4.83 -1.39
N GLN A 95 3.94 -3.85 -0.59
CA GLN A 95 2.67 -3.93 0.14
C GLN A 95 2.04 -2.54 0.26
N ILE A 96 0.73 -2.48 0.10
CA ILE A 96 -0.11 -1.39 0.57
C ILE A 96 -1.48 -1.93 0.93
N TYR A 97 -1.97 -1.57 2.12
CA TYR A 97 -3.30 -1.97 2.59
C TYR A 97 -3.81 -1.03 3.68
N PRO A 98 -5.13 -0.90 3.86
CA PRO A 98 -5.66 -0.08 4.94
C PRO A 98 -5.61 -0.83 6.27
N LYS A 99 -5.39 -0.13 7.39
CA LYS A 99 -5.29 -0.75 8.73
C LYS A 99 -6.61 -1.37 9.21
N LYS A 100 -7.74 -0.92 8.66
CA LYS A 100 -9.10 -1.46 8.83
C LYS A 100 -9.88 -1.26 7.53
N THR A 101 -11.00 -1.95 7.34
CA THR A 101 -11.94 -1.63 6.25
C THR A 101 -12.69 -0.35 6.62
N TYR A 102 -12.69 0.64 5.72
CA TYR A 102 -13.41 1.90 5.93
C TYR A 102 -14.66 1.89 5.03
N VAL A 103 -15.83 1.82 5.67
CA VAL A 103 -17.12 1.94 4.99
C VAL A 103 -17.43 3.43 4.88
N ASN A 104 -17.53 3.93 3.65
CA ASN A 104 -17.84 5.33 3.32
C ASN A 104 -17.03 6.40 4.09
N PRO A 105 -15.69 6.50 3.86
CA PRO A 105 -14.86 7.48 4.55
C PRO A 105 -15.02 8.93 4.05
N TYR A 106 -15.94 9.17 3.12
CA TYR A 106 -16.23 10.45 2.47
C TYR A 106 -17.73 10.69 2.40
#